data_AF-A0A0V8DKJ4-F1
#
_entry.id   AF-A0A0V8DKJ4-F1
#
_cell.length_a   1.000
_cell.length_b   1.000
_cell.length_c   1.000
_cell.angle_alpha   90.00
_cell.angle_beta   90.00
_cell.angle_gamma   90.00
#
_symmetry.space_group_name_H-M   'P 1'
#
loop_
_entity.id
_entity.type
_entity.pdbx_description
1 polymer ?
#
loop_
_entity_poly.entity_id
_entity_poly.type
_entity_poly.pdbx_seq_one_letter_code
_entity_poly.pdbx_strand_id
1 'polypeptide(L)'
;MLKYAKSQKKSWTDTNIQVEFMFEHDDSDSTLIKKLVKETNINQATEDIMRKWERAGAVDSLSQRQEYAQYWYTFFTTGGDNGTGGGSGGSGITPDIPSGWTLDKPINTSGYIASSYEYKQCTWFTWNRAKDFGITFGMYMGNGADWQKQAGYTVTTTPTLHSAVSFSGGQTVGGQWNADPQYGHVAFVEAIHSDGSVLISQSGTGFSTVYTFQVLTKAQTSQLHYVIGK
;
A
#
# COMPACT_ATOMS: atom_id res chain seq x y z
N MET A 1 -0.90 -26.49 -22.09
CA MET A 1 -0.41 -25.12 -22.24
C MET A 1 0.38 -24.87 -23.55
N LEU A 2 1.63 -25.33 -23.71
CA LEU A 2 2.45 -25.03 -24.92
C LEU A 2 1.80 -25.42 -26.26
N LYS A 3 1.15 -26.59 -26.32
CA LYS A 3 0.43 -27.05 -27.52
C LYS A 3 -0.75 -26.14 -27.87
N TYR A 4 -1.47 -25.66 -26.86
CA TYR A 4 -2.59 -24.74 -27.01
C TYR A 4 -2.13 -23.36 -27.47
N ALA A 5 -1.08 -22.79 -26.87
CA ALA A 5 -0.48 -21.54 -27.34
C ALA A 5 -0.06 -21.63 -28.83
N LYS A 6 0.55 -22.76 -29.22
CA LYS A 6 0.92 -23.04 -30.62
C LYS A 6 -0.29 -23.12 -31.56
N SER A 7 -1.40 -23.75 -31.15
CA SER A 7 -2.62 -23.79 -31.97
C SER A 7 -3.27 -22.42 -32.14
N GLN A 8 -3.15 -21.56 -31.14
CA GLN A 8 -3.62 -20.16 -31.19
C GLN A 8 -2.64 -19.21 -31.91
N LYS A 9 -1.48 -19.71 -32.37
CA LYS A 9 -0.40 -18.92 -33.01
C LYS A 9 0.07 -17.74 -32.13
N LYS A 10 0.07 -17.91 -30.81
CA LYS A 10 0.49 -16.90 -29.83
C LYS A 10 1.64 -17.42 -28.95
N SER A 11 2.36 -16.50 -28.32
CA SER A 11 3.37 -16.87 -27.32
C SER A 11 2.71 -17.51 -26.11
N TRP A 12 3.36 -18.50 -25.51
CA TRP A 12 2.93 -19.07 -24.24
C TRP A 12 3.04 -18.04 -23.09
N THR A 13 3.88 -17.03 -23.24
CA THR A 13 4.00 -15.92 -22.27
C THR A 13 2.91 -14.87 -22.41
N ASP A 14 1.98 -15.00 -23.38
CA ASP A 14 0.84 -14.09 -23.53
C ASP A 14 -0.16 -14.32 -22.39
N THR A 15 -0.45 -13.26 -21.63
CA THR A 15 -1.30 -13.32 -20.43
C THR A 15 -2.72 -13.78 -20.75
N ASN A 16 -3.30 -13.34 -21.87
CA ASN A 16 -4.65 -13.75 -22.25
C ASN A 16 -4.71 -15.24 -22.56
N ILE A 17 -3.68 -15.77 -23.23
CA ILE A 17 -3.54 -17.22 -23.47
C ILE A 17 -3.37 -18.00 -22.17
N GLN A 18 -2.60 -17.49 -21.20
CA GLN A 18 -2.43 -18.15 -19.92
C GLN A 18 -3.74 -18.21 -19.13
N VAL A 19 -4.47 -17.11 -19.07
CA VAL A 19 -5.77 -17.02 -18.37
C VAL A 19 -6.82 -17.90 -19.06
N GLU A 20 -6.92 -17.85 -20.38
CA GLU A 20 -7.86 -18.68 -21.15
C GLU A 20 -7.52 -20.17 -20.98
N PHE A 21 -6.23 -20.53 -21.05
CA PHE A 21 -5.81 -21.91 -20.83
C PHE A 21 -6.20 -22.41 -19.43
N MET A 22 -5.93 -21.61 -18.39
CA MET A 22 -6.27 -21.91 -17.00
C MET A 22 -7.78 -22.19 -16.83
N PHE A 23 -8.65 -21.36 -17.41
CA PHE A 23 -10.09 -21.52 -17.24
C PHE A 23 -10.71 -22.56 -18.17
N GLU A 24 -10.20 -22.74 -19.40
CA GLU A 24 -10.91 -23.48 -20.45
C GLU A 24 -10.21 -24.77 -20.92
N HIS A 25 -8.91 -24.94 -20.66
CA HIS A 25 -8.12 -25.96 -21.36
C HIS A 25 -7.16 -26.77 -20.47
N ASP A 26 -7.17 -26.55 -19.16
CA ASP A 26 -6.35 -27.25 -18.16
C ASP A 26 -7.14 -28.41 -17.49
N ASP A 27 -7.95 -29.11 -18.29
CA ASP A 27 -8.69 -30.32 -17.91
C ASP A 27 -9.42 -30.22 -16.55
N SER A 28 -9.08 -31.09 -15.60
CA SER A 28 -9.68 -31.11 -14.26
C SER A 28 -9.33 -29.87 -13.44
N ASP A 29 -8.17 -29.25 -13.67
CA ASP A 29 -7.74 -28.04 -12.98
C ASP A 29 -8.59 -26.83 -13.43
N SER A 30 -8.99 -26.77 -14.70
CA SER A 30 -9.97 -25.80 -15.20
C SER A 30 -11.34 -25.95 -14.54
N THR A 31 -11.80 -27.19 -14.35
CA THR A 31 -13.07 -27.46 -13.64
C THR A 31 -12.99 -27.01 -12.18
N LEU A 32 -11.85 -27.28 -11.52
CA LEU A 32 -11.61 -26.91 -10.14
C LEU A 32 -11.58 -25.39 -9.96
N ILE A 33 -10.74 -24.66 -10.72
CA ILE A 33 -10.59 -23.22 -10.54
C ILE A 33 -11.91 -22.48 -10.81
N LYS A 34 -12.69 -22.89 -11.82
CA LYS A 34 -14.03 -22.37 -12.11
C LYS A 34 -15.02 -22.53 -10.95
N LYS A 35 -14.85 -23.58 -10.13
CA LYS A 35 -15.64 -23.79 -8.92
C LYS A 35 -15.15 -22.89 -7.79
N LEU A 36 -13.85 -22.84 -7.55
CA LEU A 36 -13.25 -22.08 -6.46
C LEU A 36 -13.47 -20.57 -6.59
N VAL A 37 -13.37 -20.01 -7.81
CA VAL A 37 -13.60 -18.57 -8.04
C VAL A 37 -15.05 -18.11 -7.85
N LYS A 38 -15.99 -19.05 -7.67
CA LYS A 38 -17.41 -18.76 -7.38
C LYS A 38 -17.73 -18.79 -5.87
N GLU A 39 -16.76 -19.12 -5.03
CA GLU A 39 -16.95 -19.08 -3.59
C GLU A 39 -17.17 -17.64 -3.12
N THR A 40 -18.05 -17.47 -2.13
CA THR A 40 -18.45 -16.15 -1.63
C THR A 40 -17.58 -15.66 -0.47
N ASN A 41 -16.86 -16.57 0.19
CA ASN A 41 -15.90 -16.22 1.24
C ASN A 41 -14.49 -16.09 0.63
N ILE A 42 -14.00 -14.87 0.51
CA ILE A 42 -12.72 -14.57 -0.14
C ILE A 42 -11.52 -15.22 0.57
N ASN A 43 -11.54 -15.29 1.89
CA ASN A 43 -10.46 -15.91 2.65
C ASN A 43 -10.39 -17.42 2.38
N GLN A 44 -11.55 -18.06 2.37
CA GLN A 44 -11.65 -19.49 2.06
C GLN A 44 -11.29 -19.77 0.61
N ALA A 45 -11.81 -18.98 -0.33
CA ALA A 45 -11.51 -19.11 -1.75
C ALA A 45 -9.99 -18.99 -2.02
N THR A 46 -9.33 -18.03 -1.36
CA THR A 46 -7.88 -17.84 -1.48
C THR A 46 -7.11 -19.04 -0.94
N GLU A 47 -7.48 -19.54 0.23
CA GLU A 47 -6.85 -20.71 0.82
C GLU A 47 -7.07 -21.96 -0.04
N ASP A 48 -8.29 -22.15 -0.55
CA ASP A 48 -8.64 -23.30 -1.38
C ASP A 48 -7.94 -23.25 -2.73
N ILE A 49 -7.80 -22.09 -3.37
CA ILE A 49 -7.00 -21.92 -4.58
C ILE A 49 -5.55 -22.30 -4.28
N MET A 50 -4.96 -21.76 -3.22
CA MET A 50 -3.57 -22.04 -2.83
C MET A 50 -3.34 -23.54 -2.54
N ARG A 51 -4.25 -24.18 -1.78
CA ARG A 51 -4.07 -25.57 -1.34
C ARG A 51 -4.51 -26.60 -2.35
N LYS A 52 -5.61 -26.37 -3.06
CA LYS A 52 -6.26 -27.38 -3.92
C LYS A 52 -5.85 -27.21 -5.38
N TRP A 53 -5.78 -25.98 -5.88
CA TRP A 53 -5.44 -25.71 -7.27
C TRP A 53 -3.92 -25.55 -7.47
N GLU A 54 -3.26 -24.66 -6.71
CA GLU A 54 -1.80 -24.51 -6.78
C GLU A 54 -1.05 -25.68 -6.11
N ARG A 55 -1.72 -26.41 -5.21
CA ARG A 55 -1.15 -27.51 -4.42
C ARG A 55 0.06 -27.09 -3.60
N ALA A 56 0.07 -25.83 -3.12
CA ALA A 56 1.14 -25.29 -2.32
C ALA A 56 1.16 -25.94 -0.92
N GLY A 57 2.31 -26.48 -0.52
CA GLY A 57 2.51 -27.07 0.81
C GLY A 57 2.80 -26.04 1.90
N ALA A 58 3.42 -24.92 1.56
CA ALA A 58 3.76 -23.85 2.49
C ALA A 58 2.61 -22.84 2.65
N VAL A 59 2.37 -22.40 3.88
CA VAL A 59 1.25 -21.50 4.23
C VAL A 59 1.68 -20.10 4.62
N ASP A 60 2.99 -19.84 4.65
CA ASP A 60 3.54 -18.55 5.12
C ASP A 60 3.03 -17.37 4.28
N SER A 61 2.70 -17.62 3.01
CA SER A 61 2.11 -16.62 2.11
C SER A 61 0.59 -16.46 2.22
N LEU A 62 -0.11 -17.31 2.99
CA LEU A 62 -1.58 -17.37 3.01
C LEU A 62 -2.19 -16.04 3.50
N SER A 63 -1.69 -15.49 4.61
CA SER A 63 -2.18 -14.22 5.13
C SER A 63 -2.04 -13.10 4.10
N GLN A 64 -0.86 -12.99 3.47
CA GLN A 64 -0.60 -11.97 2.47
C GLN A 64 -1.47 -12.14 1.22
N ARG A 65 -1.71 -13.39 0.79
CA ARG A 65 -2.58 -13.71 -0.35
C ARG A 65 -4.03 -13.35 -0.04
N GLN A 66 -4.52 -13.64 1.17
CA GLN A 66 -5.87 -13.31 1.60
C GLN A 66 -6.09 -11.79 1.62
N GLU A 67 -5.11 -11.03 2.10
CA GLU A 67 -5.13 -9.56 2.03
C GLU A 67 -5.24 -9.05 0.58
N TYR A 68 -4.42 -9.56 -0.34
CA TYR A 68 -4.49 -9.15 -1.75
C TYR A 68 -5.78 -9.58 -2.45
N ALA A 69 -6.28 -10.79 -2.18
CA ALA A 69 -7.51 -11.28 -2.78
C ALA A 69 -8.71 -10.44 -2.35
N GLN A 70 -8.78 -10.05 -1.07
CA GLN A 70 -9.80 -9.13 -0.57
C GLN A 70 -9.70 -7.77 -1.25
N TYR A 71 -8.50 -7.21 -1.39
CA TYR A 71 -8.27 -5.94 -2.08
C TYR A 71 -8.81 -5.97 -3.52
N TRP A 72 -8.38 -6.94 -4.32
CA TRP A 72 -8.77 -7.02 -5.73
C TRP A 72 -10.26 -7.35 -5.90
N TYR A 73 -10.81 -8.23 -5.07
CA TYR A 73 -12.24 -8.53 -5.09
C TYR A 73 -13.07 -7.27 -4.83
N THR A 74 -12.75 -6.51 -3.78
CA THR A 74 -13.40 -5.23 -3.49
C THR A 74 -13.22 -4.27 -4.66
N PHE A 75 -11.98 -4.03 -5.11
CA PHE A 75 -11.68 -3.12 -6.21
C PHE A 75 -12.52 -3.41 -7.47
N PHE A 76 -12.62 -4.68 -7.89
CA PHE A 76 -13.38 -5.03 -9.09
C PHE A 76 -14.90 -5.05 -8.88
N THR A 77 -15.40 -5.32 -7.66
CA THR A 77 -16.84 -5.39 -7.39
C THR A 77 -17.46 -4.05 -7.02
N THR A 78 -16.68 -3.13 -6.45
CA THR A 78 -17.10 -1.76 -6.16
C THR A 78 -16.80 -0.79 -7.30
N GLY A 79 -16.27 -1.29 -8.42
CA GLY A 79 -16.08 -0.50 -9.64
C GLY A 79 -14.89 0.45 -9.60
N GLY A 80 -13.84 0.10 -8.85
CA GLY A 80 -12.55 0.80 -8.79
C GLY A 80 -12.66 2.30 -8.54
N ASP A 81 -12.61 2.72 -7.28
CA ASP A 81 -12.56 4.13 -6.84
C ASP A 81 -13.34 5.10 -7.74
N ASN A 82 -14.64 4.86 -7.90
CA ASN A 82 -15.56 5.93 -8.28
C ASN A 82 -15.91 6.69 -7.02
N GLY A 83 -15.15 7.76 -6.76
CA GLY A 83 -15.33 8.62 -5.60
C GLY A 83 -16.79 9.02 -5.39
N THR A 84 -17.40 8.50 -4.33
CA THR A 84 -18.50 9.11 -3.57
C THR A 84 -18.72 8.24 -2.34
N GLY A 85 -18.78 8.89 -1.17
CA GLY A 85 -18.52 8.25 0.10
C GLY A 85 -19.54 7.23 0.61
N GLY A 86 -19.10 6.51 1.65
CA GLY A 86 -19.93 5.92 2.69
C GLY A 86 -20.17 4.43 2.55
N GLY A 87 -19.54 3.63 3.42
CA GLY A 87 -19.95 2.25 3.66
C GLY A 87 -18.89 1.34 4.25
N SER A 88 -18.87 1.25 5.58
CA SER A 88 -18.04 0.38 6.42
C SER A 88 -18.17 -1.12 6.09
N GLY A 89 -17.05 -1.85 6.18
CA GLY A 89 -17.06 -3.25 6.66
C GLY A 89 -16.28 -4.27 5.81
N GLY A 90 -15.02 -4.53 6.16
CA GLY A 90 -14.25 -5.68 5.66
C GLY A 90 -12.76 -5.54 5.92
N SER A 91 -12.19 -6.40 6.75
CA SER A 91 -10.87 -6.27 7.39
C SER A 91 -9.69 -6.45 6.44
N GLY A 92 -9.45 -5.40 5.67
CA GLY A 92 -8.23 -4.97 5.02
C GLY A 92 -8.38 -3.47 4.77
N ILE A 93 -8.74 -2.73 5.83
CA ILE A 93 -9.23 -1.34 5.74
C ILE A 93 -8.14 -0.48 5.11
N THR A 94 -8.26 -0.19 3.82
CA THR A 94 -7.68 1.04 3.26
C THR A 94 -8.38 2.18 3.99
N PRO A 95 -7.67 3.01 4.75
CA PRO A 95 -8.36 4.08 5.45
C PRO A 95 -9.02 5.01 4.45
N ASP A 96 -10.25 5.39 4.76
CA ASP A 96 -10.97 6.37 3.96
C ASP A 96 -10.15 7.65 3.90
N ILE A 97 -9.99 8.20 2.69
CA ILE A 97 -9.41 9.52 2.53
C ILE A 97 -10.32 10.51 3.29
N PRO A 98 -9.77 11.37 4.16
CA PRO A 98 -10.57 12.32 4.91
C PRO A 98 -11.47 13.16 3.99
N SER A 99 -12.71 13.41 4.40
CA SER A 99 -13.68 14.16 3.59
C SER A 99 -13.13 15.50 3.14
N GLY A 100 -13.32 15.83 1.85
CA GLY A 100 -12.81 17.04 1.23
C GLY A 100 -11.35 16.98 0.78
N TRP A 101 -10.69 15.83 0.89
CA TRP A 101 -9.36 15.60 0.37
C TRP A 101 -9.35 14.63 -0.81
N THR A 102 -8.36 14.79 -1.67
CA THR A 102 -8.10 13.90 -2.80
C THR A 102 -6.61 13.57 -2.85
N LEU A 103 -6.28 12.41 -3.43
CA LEU A 103 -4.89 12.02 -3.67
C LEU A 103 -4.55 12.23 -5.14
N ASP A 104 -3.32 12.67 -5.41
CA ASP A 104 -2.79 12.74 -6.77
C ASP A 104 -2.62 11.35 -7.40
N LYS A 105 -2.33 10.34 -6.58
CA LYS A 105 -2.22 8.93 -6.99
C LYS A 105 -2.89 8.02 -5.97
N PRO A 106 -3.59 6.96 -6.39
CA PRO A 106 -4.07 5.93 -5.46
C PRO A 106 -2.88 5.28 -4.75
N ILE A 107 -3.13 4.70 -3.57
CA ILE A 107 -2.12 3.96 -2.80
C ILE A 107 -2.34 2.47 -3.04
N ASN A 108 -1.33 1.80 -3.60
CA ASN A 108 -1.31 0.35 -3.75
C ASN A 108 -0.01 -0.22 -3.20
N THR A 109 -0.07 -0.79 -2.00
CA THR A 109 1.09 -1.34 -1.30
C THR A 109 1.51 -2.72 -1.79
N SER A 110 0.78 -3.35 -2.72
CA SER A 110 1.11 -4.71 -3.19
C SER A 110 2.46 -4.82 -3.88
N GLY A 111 2.93 -3.75 -4.49
CA GLY A 111 4.26 -3.67 -5.11
C GLY A 111 5.36 -3.15 -4.20
N TYR A 112 5.06 -2.81 -2.94
CA TYR A 112 6.03 -2.18 -2.04
C TYR A 112 7.01 -3.23 -1.51
N ILE A 113 8.30 -2.96 -1.65
CA ILE A 113 9.36 -3.90 -1.26
C ILE A 113 9.84 -3.61 0.17
N ALA A 114 10.19 -4.67 0.90
CA ALA A 114 10.66 -4.61 2.29
C ALA A 114 12.14 -5.02 2.44
N SER A 115 12.97 -4.75 1.42
CA SER A 115 14.38 -5.16 1.40
C SER A 115 15.29 -4.30 2.29
N SER A 116 14.93 -3.04 2.53
CA SER A 116 15.77 -2.06 3.23
C SER A 116 15.10 -1.49 4.47
N TYR A 117 13.78 -1.34 4.42
CA TYR A 117 12.94 -0.99 5.55
C TYR A 117 11.90 -2.10 5.74
N GLU A 118 11.68 -2.49 6.99
CA GLU A 118 10.79 -3.61 7.32
C GLU A 118 9.33 -3.32 7.00
N TYR A 119 8.61 -4.34 6.54
CA TYR A 119 7.20 -4.24 6.18
C TYR A 119 6.38 -3.57 7.30
N LYS A 120 5.47 -2.68 6.92
CA LYS A 120 4.56 -1.94 7.81
C LYS A 120 5.26 -0.98 8.80
N GLN A 121 6.56 -0.70 8.63
CA GLN A 121 7.20 0.42 9.32
C GLN A 121 6.90 1.75 8.63
N CYS A 122 6.97 2.84 9.39
CA CYS A 122 6.76 4.19 8.88
C CYS A 122 7.74 4.53 7.73
N THR A 123 9.00 4.16 7.89
CA THR A 123 10.06 4.34 6.90
C THR A 123 9.82 3.49 5.64
N TRP A 124 9.35 2.25 5.80
CA TRP A 124 9.01 1.37 4.67
C TRP A 124 7.93 1.97 3.78
N PHE A 125 6.86 2.46 4.41
CA PHE A 125 5.74 3.02 3.67
C PHE A 125 6.14 4.31 2.97
N THR A 126 6.74 5.28 3.68
CA THR A 126 7.15 6.56 3.08
C THR A 126 8.18 6.38 1.97
N TRP A 127 9.15 5.47 2.14
CA TRP A 127 10.17 5.19 1.13
C TRP A 127 9.58 4.58 -0.14
N ASN A 128 8.62 3.66 -0.03
CA ASN A 128 7.96 3.09 -1.21
C ASN A 128 6.95 4.08 -1.83
N ARG A 129 6.17 4.78 -1.00
CA ARG A 129 5.17 5.76 -1.47
C ARG A 129 5.79 6.88 -2.29
N ALA A 130 6.97 7.36 -1.89
CA ALA A 130 7.70 8.36 -2.66
C ALA A 130 8.02 7.89 -4.10
N LYS A 131 8.29 6.60 -4.30
CA LYS A 131 8.59 6.05 -5.63
C LYS A 131 7.40 6.08 -6.57
N ASP A 132 6.18 6.01 -6.06
CA ASP A 132 4.97 6.18 -6.87
C ASP A 132 4.98 7.53 -7.59
N PHE A 133 5.67 8.53 -7.03
CA PHE A 133 5.85 9.87 -7.58
C PHE A 133 7.20 10.08 -8.29
N GLY A 134 7.98 9.02 -8.48
CA GLY A 134 9.33 9.11 -9.04
C GLY A 134 10.35 9.74 -8.10
N ILE A 135 10.02 9.87 -6.82
CA ILE A 135 10.88 10.49 -5.79
C ILE A 135 11.68 9.40 -5.08
N THR A 136 12.95 9.67 -4.83
CA THR A 136 13.87 8.71 -4.22
C THR A 136 14.40 9.19 -2.86
N PHE A 137 14.39 8.24 -1.92
CA PHE A 137 15.03 8.36 -0.61
C PHE A 137 16.09 7.26 -0.46
N GLY A 138 17.10 7.50 0.38
CA GLY A 138 18.14 6.55 0.66
C GLY A 138 17.56 5.29 1.28
N MET A 139 18.12 4.13 0.91
CA MET A 139 17.69 2.84 1.46
C MET A 139 18.07 2.65 2.94
N TYR A 140 19.01 3.44 3.48
CA TYR A 140 19.50 3.31 4.86
C TYR A 140 19.56 4.66 5.58
N MET A 141 18.42 5.37 5.63
CA MET A 141 18.30 6.68 6.30
C MET A 141 18.03 6.56 7.81
N GLY A 142 18.01 5.34 8.36
CA GLY A 142 17.72 5.09 9.77
C GLY A 142 16.23 5.11 10.08
N ASN A 143 15.88 5.51 11.30
CA ASN A 143 14.52 5.56 11.81
C ASN A 143 13.80 6.84 11.38
N GLY A 144 12.51 6.96 11.71
CA GLY A 144 11.69 8.11 11.32
C GLY A 144 12.27 9.47 11.74
N ALA A 145 12.82 9.57 12.95
CA ALA A 145 13.48 10.78 13.45
C ALA A 145 14.84 11.08 12.79
N ASP A 146 15.47 10.12 12.13
CA ASP A 146 16.80 10.28 11.54
C ASP A 146 16.73 10.93 10.15
N TRP A 147 15.60 10.81 9.46
CA TRP A 147 15.43 11.33 8.10
C TRP A 147 15.66 12.85 8.00
N GLN A 148 15.19 13.63 8.98
CA GLN A 148 15.44 15.08 9.08
C GLN A 148 16.93 15.45 9.33
N LYS A 149 17.80 14.48 9.60
CA LYS A 149 19.24 14.69 9.88
C LYS A 149 20.14 14.10 8.79
N GLN A 150 19.56 13.46 7.78
CA GLN A 150 20.34 12.77 6.76
C GLN A 150 21.11 13.74 5.86
N ALA A 151 22.41 13.47 5.71
CA ALA A 151 23.27 14.27 4.87
C ALA A 151 22.86 14.16 3.39
N GLY A 152 22.91 15.29 2.67
CA GLY A 152 22.63 15.34 1.24
C GLY A 152 21.14 15.35 0.87
N TYR A 153 20.26 15.61 1.83
CA TYR A 153 18.85 15.94 1.62
C TYR A 153 18.58 17.39 2.03
N THR A 154 17.73 18.08 1.27
CA THR A 154 17.22 19.40 1.68
C THR A 154 16.12 19.19 2.72
N VAL A 155 16.23 19.89 3.84
CA VAL A 155 15.21 19.90 4.89
C VAL A 155 14.67 21.30 5.05
N THR A 156 13.34 21.43 5.08
CA THR A 156 12.62 22.69 5.26
C THR A 156 11.57 22.57 6.35
N THR A 157 11.15 23.70 6.91
CA THR A 157 9.99 23.79 7.83
C THR A 157 8.72 24.25 7.13
N THR A 158 8.80 24.54 5.82
CA THR A 158 7.62 24.85 5.00
C THR A 158 7.02 23.55 4.46
N PRO A 159 5.72 23.30 4.68
CA PRO A 159 5.04 22.14 4.10
C PRO A 159 5.29 22.04 2.61
N THR A 160 5.81 20.89 2.16
CA THR A 160 6.18 20.67 0.77
C THR A 160 5.48 19.42 0.24
N LEU A 161 4.77 19.55 -0.87
CA LEU A 161 4.03 18.46 -1.48
C LEU A 161 4.97 17.31 -1.87
N HIS A 162 4.56 16.07 -1.62
CA HIS A 162 5.32 14.86 -1.92
C HIS A 162 6.70 14.75 -1.23
N SER A 163 6.88 15.48 -0.13
CA SER A 163 8.03 15.31 0.76
C SER A 163 7.75 14.26 1.85
N ALA A 164 8.81 13.81 2.52
CA ALA A 164 8.66 13.07 3.76
C ALA A 164 8.60 14.07 4.92
N VAL A 165 7.66 13.90 5.85
CA VAL A 165 7.63 14.67 7.10
C VAL A 165 8.19 13.81 8.23
N SER A 166 9.27 14.27 8.87
CA SER A 166 10.02 13.55 9.90
C SER A 166 9.73 14.15 11.27
N PHE A 167 9.41 13.28 12.22
CA PHE A 167 9.08 13.62 13.60
C PHE A 167 10.16 13.10 14.53
N SER A 168 10.63 13.96 15.42
CA SER A 168 11.58 13.59 16.46
C SER A 168 10.97 12.60 17.46
N GLY A 169 11.82 11.89 18.20
CA GLY A 169 11.38 10.95 19.23
C GLY A 169 10.45 11.62 20.25
N GLY A 170 9.27 11.03 20.48
CA GLY A 170 8.28 11.55 21.42
C GLY A 170 7.50 12.78 20.94
N GLN A 171 7.78 13.31 19.75
CA GLN A 171 7.08 14.47 19.20
C GLN A 171 5.61 14.14 18.93
N THR A 172 4.72 15.05 19.29
CA THR A 172 3.30 14.94 18.97
C THR A 172 3.06 14.98 17.46
N VAL A 173 2.27 14.04 16.95
CA VAL A 173 1.83 13.96 15.56
C VAL A 173 0.37 14.41 15.48
N GLY A 174 0.16 15.61 14.95
CA GLY A 174 -1.16 16.22 14.76
C GLY A 174 -2.01 16.38 16.01
N GLY A 175 -1.40 16.43 17.20
CA GLY A 175 -2.12 16.60 18.47
C GLY A 175 -2.85 15.34 18.97
N GLN A 176 -2.74 14.22 18.26
CA GLN A 176 -3.57 13.04 18.49
C GLN A 176 -2.79 11.91 19.19
N TRP A 177 -1.51 11.78 18.90
CA TRP A 177 -0.63 10.76 19.44
C TRP A 177 0.83 11.24 19.37
N ASN A 178 1.76 10.52 20.01
CA ASN A 178 3.17 10.87 20.01
C ASN A 178 3.99 9.82 19.25
N ALA A 179 4.92 10.29 18.43
CA ALA A 179 5.93 9.48 17.78
C ALA A 179 6.70 8.63 18.82
N ASP A 180 7.22 7.49 18.40
CA ASP A 180 7.97 6.61 19.28
C ASP A 180 9.12 7.39 19.96
N PRO A 181 9.31 7.31 21.29
CA PRO A 181 10.33 8.08 21.99
C PRO A 181 11.77 7.83 21.51
N GLN A 182 12.06 6.63 21.02
CA GLN A 182 13.39 6.22 20.56
C GLN A 182 13.54 6.38 19.05
N TYR A 183 12.55 5.98 18.27
CA TYR A 183 12.65 5.90 16.81
C TYR A 183 12.08 7.12 16.07
N GLY A 184 11.23 7.91 16.75
CA GLY A 184 10.45 8.96 16.11
C GLY A 184 9.45 8.40 15.10
N HIS A 185 9.13 9.19 14.08
CA HIS A 185 8.16 8.81 13.05
C HIS A 185 8.46 9.50 11.72
N VAL A 186 7.99 8.92 10.61
CA VAL A 186 8.01 9.58 9.31
C VAL A 186 6.73 9.28 8.54
N ALA A 187 6.22 10.26 7.81
CA ALA A 187 5.04 10.13 6.97
C ALA A 187 5.27 10.78 5.60
N PHE A 188 4.41 10.50 4.63
CA PHE A 188 4.46 11.11 3.30
C PHE A 188 3.41 12.21 3.17
N VAL A 189 3.77 13.36 2.58
CA VAL A 189 2.85 14.47 2.33
C VAL A 189 2.08 14.23 1.04
N GLU A 190 0.79 13.90 1.15
CA GLU A 190 -0.08 13.59 0.01
C GLU A 190 -0.67 14.85 -0.63
N ALA A 191 -1.07 15.83 0.18
CA ALA A 191 -1.73 17.05 -0.30
C ALA A 191 -1.54 18.21 0.67
N ILE A 192 -1.61 19.44 0.14
CA ILE A 192 -1.57 20.68 0.91
C ILE A 192 -2.70 21.58 0.42
N HIS A 193 -3.61 21.96 1.32
CA HIS A 193 -4.66 22.91 1.00
C HIS A 193 -4.18 24.36 1.13
N SER A 194 -4.93 25.28 0.51
CA SER A 194 -4.62 26.72 0.51
C SER A 194 -4.65 27.35 1.90
N ASP A 195 -5.38 26.76 2.85
CA ASP A 195 -5.40 27.16 4.26
C ASP A 195 -4.13 26.74 5.03
N GLY A 196 -3.22 25.99 4.39
CA GLY A 196 -1.99 25.48 4.96
C GLY A 196 -2.14 24.17 5.74
N SER A 197 -3.32 23.57 5.76
CA SER A 197 -3.49 22.20 6.24
C SER A 197 -2.84 21.21 5.29
N VAL A 198 -2.39 20.08 5.85
CA VAL A 198 -1.63 19.06 5.14
C VAL A 198 -2.26 17.70 5.40
N LEU A 199 -2.49 16.94 4.34
CA LEU A 199 -2.81 15.52 4.44
C LEU A 199 -1.53 14.72 4.37
N ILE A 200 -1.32 13.86 5.37
CA ILE A 200 -0.24 12.88 5.38
C ILE A 200 -0.79 11.47 5.29
N SER A 201 -0.04 10.59 4.62
CA SER A 201 -0.23 9.15 4.67
C SER A 201 0.94 8.51 5.42
N GLN A 202 0.65 7.50 6.24
CA GLN A 202 1.64 6.94 7.17
C GLN A 202 1.38 5.47 7.49
N SER A 203 2.43 4.74 7.83
CA SER A 203 2.40 3.37 8.36
C SER A 203 3.20 3.31 9.66
N GLY A 204 3.22 2.17 10.33
CA GLY A 204 3.94 1.99 11.58
C GLY A 204 3.32 0.94 12.50
N THR A 205 4.17 0.44 13.40
CA THR A 205 3.75 -0.41 14.51
C THR A 205 2.70 0.30 15.36
N GLY A 206 1.52 -0.30 15.52
CA GLY A 206 0.42 0.27 16.30
C GLY A 206 -0.77 0.76 15.47
N PHE A 207 -0.63 0.94 14.15
CA PHE A 207 -1.79 1.18 13.29
C PHE A 207 -2.51 -0.13 12.96
N SER A 208 -3.85 -0.07 13.02
CA SER A 208 -4.74 -1.20 12.71
C SER A 208 -4.74 -1.59 11.23
N THR A 209 -4.28 -0.69 10.36
CA THR A 209 -4.23 -0.83 8.90
C THR A 209 -2.79 -0.80 8.39
N VAL A 210 -2.57 -1.19 7.13
CA VAL A 210 -1.22 -1.15 6.53
C VAL A 210 -0.69 0.28 6.44
N TYR A 211 -1.56 1.24 6.13
CA TYR A 211 -1.29 2.67 6.20
C TYR A 211 -2.55 3.39 6.65
N THR A 212 -2.46 4.65 7.08
CA THR A 212 -3.57 5.52 7.45
C THR A 212 -3.33 6.96 7.03
N PHE A 213 -4.39 7.75 7.04
CA PHE A 213 -4.36 9.17 6.75
C PHE A 213 -4.52 10.00 8.01
N GLN A 214 -3.88 11.16 8.03
CA GLN A 214 -4.08 12.16 9.08
C GLN A 214 -4.01 13.56 8.47
N VAL A 215 -4.94 14.41 8.87
CA VAL A 215 -4.94 15.83 8.49
C VAL A 215 -4.26 16.62 9.60
N LEU A 216 -3.27 17.41 9.22
CA LEU A 216 -2.54 18.31 10.10
C LEU A 216 -2.93 19.74 9.80
N THR A 217 -3.23 20.52 10.84
CA THR A 217 -3.54 21.95 10.71
C THR A 217 -2.28 22.75 10.39
N LYS A 218 -2.45 23.95 9.81
CA LYS A 218 -1.34 24.89 9.55
C LYS A 218 -0.44 25.14 10.76
N ALA A 219 -1.03 25.22 11.96
CA ALA A 219 -0.28 25.46 13.19
C ALA A 219 0.59 24.26 13.60
N GLN A 220 0.12 23.03 13.30
CA GLN A 220 0.89 21.82 13.56
C GLN A 220 1.98 21.62 12.52
N THR A 221 1.68 21.92 11.24
CA THR A 221 2.58 21.65 10.12
C THR A 221 3.78 22.59 10.06
N SER A 222 3.66 23.81 10.59
CA SER A 222 4.75 24.79 10.64
C SER A 222 5.88 24.44 11.62
N GLN A 223 5.68 23.44 12.47
CA GLN A 223 6.65 22.98 13.47
C GLN A 223 7.39 21.71 13.06
N LEU A 224 7.16 21.23 11.83
CA LEU A 224 7.67 19.94 11.35
C LEU A 224 8.82 20.12 10.38
N HIS A 225 9.62 19.07 10.22
CA HIS A 225 10.69 19.03 9.23
C HIS A 225 10.28 18.18 8.03
N TYR A 226 10.31 18.81 6.86
CA TYR A 226 10.01 18.19 5.57
C TYR A 226 11.31 17.91 4.82
N VAL A 227 11.56 16.64 4.54
CA VAL A 227 12.74 16.13 3.85
C VAL A 227 12.39 15.95 2.38
N ILE A 228 13.07 16.72 1.52
CA ILE A 228 12.82 16.73 0.08
C ILE A 228 13.61 15.60 -0.58
N GLY A 229 12.90 14.61 -1.13
CA GLY A 229 13.50 13.50 -1.87
C GLY A 229 14.10 13.95 -3.21
N LYS A 230 14.90 13.06 -3.82
CA LYS A 230 15.66 13.32 -5.07
C LYS A 230 14.96 12.74 -6.29
#